data_AF-A0A507CIY5-F1
#
_entry.id   AF-A0A507CIY5-F1
#
_cell.length_a   1.000
_cell.length_b   1.000
_cell.length_c   1.000
_cell.angle_alpha   90.00
_cell.angle_beta   90.00
_cell.angle_gamma   90.00
#
_symmetry.space_group_name_H-M   'P 1'
#
loop_
_entity.id
_entity.type
_entity.pdbx_description
1 polymer ?
#
loop_
_entity_poly.entity_id
_entity_poly.type
_entity_poly.pdbx_seq_one_letter_code
_entity_poly.pdbx_strand_id
1 'polypeptide(L)'
;GYLGHDERPTYLKPPSKDKNSPMKREADEGGASIDPSISPDIVITHRLIIENSIESRIIQLQEKKKALFQSTVGKDMAAMDKLSEEDLRFLFVL
;
A
#
# COMPACT_ATOMS: atom_id res chain seq x y z
N GLY A 1 -10.59 -27.33 48.14
CA GLY A 1 -11.32 -26.36 47.30
C GLY A 1 -10.80 -26.47 45.89
N TYR A 2 -11.67 -26.71 44.91
CA TYR A 2 -11.27 -26.95 43.52
C TYR A 2 -10.66 -25.68 42.92
N LEU A 3 -9.37 -25.73 42.55
CA LEU A 3 -8.72 -24.76 41.67
C LEU A 3 -9.25 -25.01 40.26
N GLY A 4 -10.34 -24.33 39.90
CA GLY A 4 -10.85 -24.33 38.54
C GLY A 4 -9.86 -23.62 37.62
N HIS A 5 -9.28 -24.34 36.68
CA HIS A 5 -8.54 -23.73 35.58
C HIS A 5 -9.53 -22.88 34.76
N ASP A 6 -9.27 -21.57 34.67
CA ASP A 6 -10.05 -20.68 33.82
C ASP A 6 -9.73 -20.97 32.35
N GLU A 7 -10.55 -21.81 31.71
CA GLU A 7 -10.46 -22.26 30.31
C GLU A 7 -10.97 -21.23 29.29
N ARG A 8 -11.26 -20.01 29.72
CA ARG A 8 -11.71 -18.95 28.80
C ARG A 8 -10.63 -18.63 27.76
N PRO A 9 -11.01 -18.35 26.50
CA PRO A 9 -10.09 -17.88 25.49
C PRO A 9 -9.34 -16.62 25.96
N THR A 10 -8.10 -16.43 25.48
CA THR A 10 -7.20 -15.35 25.93
C THR A 10 -7.80 -13.96 25.84
N TYR A 11 -8.66 -13.72 24.85
CA TYR A 11 -9.37 -12.44 24.64
C TYR A 11 -10.55 -12.20 25.61
N LEU A 12 -10.97 -13.20 26.37
CA LEU A 12 -12.00 -13.09 27.42
C LEU A 12 -11.42 -13.15 28.84
N LYS A 13 -10.10 -13.29 28.98
CA LYS A 13 -9.43 -13.32 30.27
C LYS A 13 -9.26 -11.90 30.80
N PRO A 14 -9.63 -11.60 32.06
CA PRO A 14 -9.47 -10.26 32.59
C PRO A 14 -7.99 -9.86 32.58
N PRO A 15 -7.67 -8.59 32.25
CA PRO A 15 -6.29 -8.14 32.20
C PRO A 15 -5.63 -8.27 33.57
N SER A 16 -4.41 -8.82 33.60
CA SER A 16 -3.61 -8.94 34.83
C SER A 16 -3.42 -7.58 35.48
N LYS A 17 -3.54 -7.52 36.82
CA LYS A 17 -3.41 -6.27 37.60
C LYS A 17 -1.96 -5.83 37.81
N ASP A 18 -0.97 -6.56 37.30
CA ASP A 18 0.45 -6.21 37.42
C ASP A 18 0.84 -5.16 36.38
N LYS A 19 0.42 -3.91 36.61
CA LYS A 19 0.72 -2.74 35.74
C LYS A 19 2.04 -2.04 36.05
N ASN A 20 2.90 -2.61 36.91
CA ASN A 20 4.10 -1.93 37.40
C ASN A 20 5.42 -2.48 36.86
N SER A 21 5.39 -3.41 35.90
CA SER A 21 6.61 -3.83 35.20
C SER A 21 6.77 -2.99 33.92
N PRO A 22 7.85 -2.21 33.77
CA PRO A 22 8.04 -1.37 32.59
C PRO A 22 8.16 -2.25 31.35
N MET A 23 7.29 -2.00 30.38
CA MET A 23 7.22 -2.71 29.11
C MET A 23 8.58 -2.59 28.40
N LYS A 24 9.37 -3.67 28.44
CA LYS A 24 10.61 -3.77 27.67
C LYS A 24 10.19 -3.88 26.21
N ARG A 25 10.35 -2.80 25.44
CA ARG A 25 10.34 -2.88 23.99
C ARG A 25 11.64 -3.55 23.59
N GLU A 26 11.65 -4.87 23.48
CA GLU A 26 12.60 -5.50 22.57
C GLU A 26 12.21 -5.03 21.17
N ALA A 27 13.10 -4.26 20.55
CA ALA A 27 13.02 -4.07 19.12
C ALA A 27 13.30 -5.45 18.53
N ASP A 28 12.24 -6.12 18.08
CA ASP A 28 12.40 -7.26 17.19
C ASP A 28 13.07 -6.73 15.93
N GLU A 29 14.40 -6.87 15.85
CA GLU A 29 15.15 -6.73 14.60
C GLU A 29 14.85 -7.94 13.70
N GLY A 30 13.57 -8.23 13.51
CA GLY A 30 13.05 -9.15 12.51
C GLY A 30 13.14 -8.51 11.15
N GLY A 31 14.36 -8.29 10.66
CA GLY A 31 14.60 -8.10 9.25
C GLY A 31 14.08 -9.35 8.56
N ALA A 32 12.95 -9.24 7.86
CA ALA A 32 12.49 -10.30 6.97
C ALA A 32 13.63 -10.55 5.97
N SER A 33 14.41 -11.61 6.21
CA SER A 33 15.46 -12.06 5.32
C SER A 33 14.76 -12.54 4.05
N ILE A 34 14.62 -11.62 3.10
CA ILE A 34 14.20 -11.92 1.74
C ILE A 34 15.22 -12.93 1.22
N ASP A 35 14.80 -14.18 1.09
CA ASP A 35 15.65 -15.25 0.60
C ASP A 35 16.03 -14.94 -0.86
N PRO A 36 17.31 -14.67 -1.16
CA PRO A 36 17.75 -14.33 -2.51
C PRO A 36 17.67 -15.52 -3.48
N SER A 37 17.33 -16.73 -3.02
CA SER A 37 17.14 -17.91 -3.87
C SER A 37 15.77 -17.99 -4.54
N ILE A 38 14.79 -17.19 -4.09
CA ILE A 38 13.46 -17.13 -4.72
C ILE A 38 13.59 -16.32 -6.02
N SER A 39 13.69 -17.00 -7.15
CA SER A 39 13.55 -16.37 -8.46
C SER A 39 12.14 -15.80 -8.57
N PRO A 40 11.96 -14.50 -8.88
CA PRO A 40 10.63 -13.92 -9.01
C PRO A 40 9.88 -14.61 -10.14
N ASP A 41 8.65 -15.07 -9.86
CA ASP A 41 7.75 -15.59 -10.88
C ASP A 41 7.47 -14.48 -11.91
N ILE A 42 7.74 -14.77 -13.19
CA ILE A 42 7.51 -13.83 -14.28
C ILE A 42 6.02 -13.86 -14.64
N VAL A 43 5.30 -12.76 -14.34
CA VAL A 43 3.89 -12.59 -14.70
C VAL A 43 3.77 -11.64 -15.89
N ILE A 44 3.17 -12.09 -16.99
CA ILE A 44 2.94 -11.29 -18.19
C ILE A 44 1.47 -10.87 -18.25
N THR A 45 1.22 -9.56 -18.37
CA THR A 45 -0.13 -9.00 -18.55
C THR A 45 -0.24 -8.29 -19.89
N HIS A 46 -1.20 -8.72 -20.71
CA HIS A 46 -1.51 -8.08 -21.98
C HIS A 46 -2.76 -7.22 -21.84
N ARG A 47 -2.72 -6.01 -22.39
CA ARG A 47 -3.88 -5.11 -22.51
C ARG A 47 -4.17 -4.92 -23.99
N LEU A 48 -5.37 -5.28 -24.43
CA LEU A 48 -5.87 -5.00 -25.77
C LEU A 48 -6.66 -3.70 -25.70
N ILE A 49 -6.35 -2.76 -26.59
CA ILE A 49 -6.96 -1.43 -26.61
C ILE A 49 -7.29 -1.11 -28.07
N ILE A 50 -8.54 -0.74 -28.33
CA ILE A 50 -8.97 -0.33 -29.67
C ILE A 50 -8.52 1.10 -29.94
N GLU A 51 -7.89 1.34 -31.10
CA GLU A 51 -7.46 2.67 -31.52
C GLU A 51 -8.65 3.63 -31.72
N ASN A 52 -8.42 4.91 -31.46
CA ASN A 52 -9.40 5.99 -31.60
C ASN A 52 -10.73 5.73 -30.86
N SER A 53 -10.71 4.89 -29.82
CA SER A 53 -11.87 4.52 -29.03
C SER A 53 -11.87 5.21 -27.66
N ILE A 54 -13.00 5.06 -26.95
CA ILE A 54 -13.12 5.50 -25.56
C ILE A 54 -12.07 4.80 -24.66
N GLU A 55 -11.70 3.55 -24.95
CA GLU A 55 -10.68 2.81 -24.19
C GLU A 55 -9.33 3.54 -24.23
N SER A 56 -8.90 3.96 -25.43
CA SER A 56 -7.64 4.70 -25.60
C SER A 56 -7.63 6.02 -24.82
N ARG A 57 -8.78 6.72 -24.80
CA ARG A 57 -8.94 7.97 -24.03
C ARG A 57 -8.97 7.73 -22.52
N ILE A 58 -9.58 6.64 -22.06
CA ILE A 58 -9.56 6.23 -20.65
C ILE A 58 -8.13 5.93 -20.19
N ILE A 59 -7.33 5.25 -21.01
CA ILE A 59 -5.92 4.97 -20.68
C ILE A 59 -5.13 6.28 -20.54
N GLN A 60 -5.28 7.22 -21.47
CA GLN A 60 -4.67 8.55 -21.38
C GLN A 60 -5.07 9.28 -20.09
N LEU A 61 -6.36 9.22 -19.71
CA LEU A 61 -6.86 9.77 -18.44
C LEU A 61 -6.18 9.15 -17.22
N GLN A 62 -6.02 7.82 -17.22
CA GLN A 62 -5.40 7.10 -16.11
C GLN A 62 -3.91 7.43 -15.97
N GLU A 63 -3.18 7.58 -17.08
CA GLU A 63 -1.78 7.99 -17.07
C GLU A 63 -1.60 9.39 -16.49
N LYS A 64 -2.42 10.36 -16.93
CA LYS A 64 -2.41 11.73 -16.39
C LYS A 64 -2.71 11.73 -14.89
N LYS A 65 -3.70 10.96 -14.45
CA LYS A 65 -4.04 10.82 -13.02
C LYS A 65 -2.90 10.17 -12.22
N LYS A 66 -2.22 9.16 -12.77
CA LYS A 66 -1.07 8.50 -12.15
C LYS A 66 0.11 9.47 -12.00
N ALA A 67 0.40 10.27 -13.03
CA ALA A 67 1.45 11.30 -12.99
C ALA A 67 1.15 12.36 -11.92
N LEU A 68 -0.11 12.78 -11.80
CA LEU A 68 -0.54 13.70 -10.74
C LEU A 68 -0.38 13.10 -9.33
N PHE A 69 -0.71 11.83 -9.16
CA PHE A 69 -0.51 11.14 -7.88
C PHE A 69 0.97 11.02 -7.51
N GLN A 70 1.82 10.63 -8.46
CA GLN A 70 3.26 10.49 -8.24
C GLN A 70 3.93 11.82 -7.92
N SER A 71 3.48 12.91 -8.53
CA SER A 71 4.03 14.23 -8.28
C SER A 71 3.58 14.86 -6.96
N THR A 72 2.34 14.63 -6.53
CA THR A 72 1.82 15.18 -5.26
C THR A 72 2.21 14.36 -4.03
N VAL A 73 2.20 13.02 -4.14
CA VAL A 73 2.47 12.11 -3.01
C VAL A 73 3.91 11.59 -3.01
N GLY A 74 4.53 11.45 -4.17
CA GLY A 74 5.88 10.89 -4.32
C GLY A 74 7.03 11.87 -4.12
N LYS A 75 6.77 13.19 -3.95
CA LYS A 75 7.80 14.26 -3.86
C LYS A 75 8.77 14.32 -5.06
N ASP A 76 8.39 13.74 -6.19
CA ASP A 76 9.25 13.67 -7.37
C ASP A 76 9.03 14.91 -8.26
N MET A 77 9.92 15.89 -8.18
CA MET A 77 9.80 17.14 -8.95
C MET A 77 9.81 16.88 -10.47
N ALA A 78 10.44 15.80 -10.94
CA ALA A 78 10.43 15.39 -12.34
C ALA A 78 9.06 14.87 -12.82
N ALA A 79 8.16 14.49 -11.91
CA ALA A 79 6.80 14.09 -12.24
C ALA A 79 5.87 15.29 -12.47
N MET A 80 6.24 16.49 -12.01
CA MET A 80 5.52 17.73 -12.30
C MET A 80 5.73 18.19 -13.75
N ASP A 81 6.95 18.05 -14.28
CA ASP A 81 7.27 18.40 -15.69
C ASP A 81 6.54 17.51 -16.72
N LYS A 82 6.00 16.36 -16.28
CA LYS A 82 5.22 15.45 -17.14
C LYS A 82 3.76 15.85 -17.28
N LEU A 83 3.28 16.79 -16.48
CA LEU A 83 1.90 17.30 -16.54
C LEU A 83 1.91 18.63 -17.29
N SER A 84 1.50 18.60 -18.55
CA SER A 84 1.35 19.83 -19.34
C SER A 84 0.13 20.64 -18.87
N GLU A 85 0.08 21.93 -19.25
CA GLU A 85 -1.09 22.78 -18.95
C GLU A 85 -2.39 22.18 -19.53
N GLU A 86 -2.32 21.55 -20.70
CA GLU A 86 -3.45 20.87 -21.33
C GLU A 86 -3.92 19.65 -20.50
N ASP A 87 -2.99 18.92 -19.90
CA ASP A 87 -3.31 17.78 -19.02
C ASP A 87 -4.01 18.24 -17.74
N LEU A 88 -3.59 19.36 -17.16
CA LEU A 88 -4.23 19.95 -15.98
C LEU A 88 -5.62 20.51 -16.30
N ARG A 89 -5.77 21.21 -17.43
CA ARG A 89 -7.09 21.67 -17.89
C ARG A 89 -8.02 20.48 -18.07
N PHE A 90 -7.54 19.41 -18.69
CA PHE A 90 -8.35 18.21 -18.90
C PHE A 90 -8.69 17.45 -17.60
N LEU A 91 -7.82 17.49 -16.58
CA LEU A 91 -8.06 16.84 -15.29
C LEU A 91 -9.04 17.61 -14.39
N PHE A 92 -9.04 18.94 -14.48
CA PHE A 92 -9.72 19.82 -13.52
C PHE A 92 -10.82 20.69 -14.11
N VAL A 93 -10.89 20.81 -15.43
CA VAL A 93 -11.96 21.54 -16.13
C VAL A 93 -12.90 20.52 -16.77
N LEU A 94 -14.18 20.65 -16.43
CA LEU A 94 -15.31 19.84 -16.90
C LEU A 94 -15.70 20.19 -18.35
#